data_AF-A0A3D1CW56-F1
#
_entry.id   AF-A0A3D1CW56-F1
#
_cell.length_a   1.000
_cell.length_b   1.000
_cell.length_c   1.000
_cell.angle_alpha   90.00
_cell.angle_beta   90.00
_cell.angle_gamma   90.00
#
_symmetry.space_group_name_H-M   'P 1'
#
loop_
_entity.id
_entity.type
_entity.pdbx_description
1 polymer ?
#
loop_
_entity_poly.entity_id
_entity_poly.type
_entity_poly.pdbx_seq_one_letter_code
_entity_poly.pdbx_strand_id
1 'polypeptide(L)'
;MPMNHNFGFSGGKQFFVGEKRNPLSFFVVASHSIANSYTKETVRNSIVSGLVYQDQVGEKYSQNTNQLVLGNVNFGINRKHNLEYNFMLVHANDQYVGEYSGKHGERHQDSEDYMGFLRRQQTNDNFLIINQLMSDWRLSDRINLEAG
;
A
#
# COMPACT_ATOMS: atom_id res chain seq x y z
N MET A 1 -17.17 -16.53 5.17
CA MET A 1 -16.97 -15.11 5.50
C MET A 1 -15.46 -14.85 5.47
N PRO A 2 -14.93 -14.00 4.58
CA PRO A 2 -13.53 -13.61 4.69
C PRO A 2 -13.34 -12.81 5.99
N MET A 3 -12.32 -13.17 6.78
CA MET A 3 -12.04 -12.55 8.07
C MET A 3 -10.94 -11.50 7.95
N ASN A 4 -11.18 -10.35 8.59
CA ASN A 4 -10.18 -9.32 8.75
C ASN A 4 -9.05 -9.85 9.64
N HIS A 5 -7.82 -9.67 9.21
CA HIS A 5 -6.66 -10.03 10.00
C HIS A 5 -5.54 -9.02 9.80
N ASN A 6 -4.79 -8.80 10.87
CA ASN A 6 -3.67 -7.90 10.89
C ASN A 6 -2.56 -8.54 11.71
N PHE A 7 -1.37 -8.61 11.13
CA PHE A 7 -0.16 -9.11 11.78
C PHE A 7 0.93 -8.06 11.66
N GLY A 8 1.58 -7.75 12.77
CA GLY A 8 2.69 -6.82 12.83
C GLY A 8 3.85 -7.45 13.58
N PHE A 9 5.06 -7.26 13.06
CA PHE A 9 6.30 -7.64 13.70
C PHE A 9 7.24 -6.45 13.70
N SER A 10 7.92 -6.21 14.81
CA SER A 10 9.02 -5.25 14.87
C SER A 10 10.12 -5.80 15.76
N GLY A 11 11.36 -5.48 15.42
CA GLY A 11 12.51 -5.92 16.17
C GLY A 11 13.78 -5.27 15.68
N GLY A 12 14.72 -5.09 16.60
CA GLY A 12 16.03 -4.58 16.28
C GLY A 12 17.01 -4.89 17.39
N LYS A 13 18.29 -4.86 17.02
CA LYS A 13 19.37 -5.08 17.96
C LYS A 13 20.62 -4.36 17.49
N GLN A 14 21.43 -3.98 18.48
CA GLN A 14 22.78 -3.48 18.26
C GLN A 14 23.79 -4.51 18.72
N PHE A 15 24.84 -4.66 17.94
CA PHE A 15 26.01 -5.48 18.25
C PHE A 15 27.28 -4.68 18.06
N PHE A 16 28.37 -5.19 18.61
CA PHE A 16 29.71 -4.66 18.36
C PHE A 16 30.50 -5.69 17.58
N VAL A 17 31.00 -5.30 16.41
CA VAL A 17 31.65 -6.19 15.44
C VAL A 17 33.13 -5.83 15.31
N GLY A 18 33.98 -6.85 15.26
CA GLY A 18 35.43 -6.73 15.11
C GLY A 18 36.17 -6.29 16.38
N GLU A 19 37.51 -6.32 16.31
CA GLU A 19 38.40 -5.99 17.43
C GLU A 19 38.20 -4.55 17.93
N LYS A 20 37.88 -3.63 17.01
CA LYS A 20 37.62 -2.22 17.31
C LYS A 20 36.23 -1.94 17.90
N ARG A 21 35.41 -2.98 18.10
CA ARG A 21 34.04 -2.89 18.63
C ARG A 21 33.20 -1.87 17.87
N ASN A 22 33.16 -2.00 16.54
CA ASN A 22 32.38 -1.14 15.66
C ASN A 22 30.88 -1.42 15.87
N PRO A 23 30.04 -0.41 16.20
CA PRO A 23 28.61 -0.63 16.39
C PRO A 23 27.93 -0.98 15.06
N LEU A 24 27.18 -2.08 15.05
CA LEU A 24 26.26 -2.47 13.97
C LEU A 24 24.87 -2.57 14.58
N SER A 25 23.96 -1.71 14.17
CA SER A 25 22.56 -1.74 14.59
C SER A 25 21.65 -2.02 13.41
N PHE A 26 20.61 -2.80 13.65
CA PHE A 26 19.55 -3.00 12.68
C PHE A 26 18.18 -2.88 13.36
N PHE A 27 17.19 -2.43 12.60
CA PHE A 27 15.80 -2.37 13.01
C PHE A 27 14.91 -2.72 11.82
N VAL A 28 13.91 -3.57 12.05
CA VAL A 28 12.98 -4.03 11.03
C VAL A 28 11.56 -3.94 11.57
N VAL A 29 10.64 -3.48 10.73
CA VAL A 29 9.20 -3.48 10.96
C VAL A 29 8.54 -4.12 9.75
N ALA A 30 7.63 -5.05 9.98
CA ALA A 30 6.80 -5.62 8.95
C ALA A 30 5.35 -5.63 9.42
N SER A 31 4.41 -5.30 8.55
CA SER A 31 2.99 -5.45 8.82
C SER A 31 2.24 -5.95 7.59
N HIS A 32 1.22 -6.76 7.84
CA HIS A 32 0.32 -7.29 6.83
C HIS A 32 -1.11 -7.22 7.36
N SER A 33 -1.98 -6.55 6.61
CA SER A 33 -3.40 -6.42 6.97
C SER A 33 -4.29 -6.71 5.77
N ILE A 34 -5.37 -7.46 6.01
CA ILE A 34 -6.46 -7.65 5.06
C ILE A 34 -7.76 -7.17 5.71
N ALA A 35 -8.47 -6.29 5.01
CA ALA A 35 -9.79 -5.81 5.39
C ALA A 35 -10.80 -6.19 4.29
N ASN A 36 -11.93 -6.75 4.70
CA ASN A 36 -13.04 -7.08 3.81
C ASN A 36 -14.25 -6.24 4.21
N SER A 37 -15.00 -5.75 3.23
CA SER A 37 -16.21 -4.98 3.45
C SER A 37 -17.33 -5.39 2.49
N TYR A 38 -18.56 -5.23 2.96
CA TYR A 38 -19.78 -5.41 2.18
C TYR A 38 -20.63 -4.16 2.33
N THR A 39 -21.06 -3.60 1.20
CA THR A 39 -21.87 -2.38 1.16
C THR A 39 -23.02 -2.56 0.20
N LYS A 40 -24.22 -2.14 0.61
CA LYS A 40 -25.35 -1.96 -0.32
C LYS A 40 -25.29 -0.55 -0.89
N GLU A 41 -25.34 -0.44 -2.20
CA GLU A 41 -25.20 0.82 -2.93
C GLU A 41 -26.48 1.10 -3.73
N THR A 42 -26.83 2.37 -3.87
CA THR A 42 -27.84 2.84 -4.81
C THR A 42 -27.19 3.90 -5.67
N VAL A 43 -27.08 3.64 -6.97
CA VAL A 43 -26.41 4.53 -7.92
C VAL A 43 -27.48 5.19 -8.78
N ARG A 44 -27.62 6.51 -8.62
CA ARG A 44 -28.58 7.32 -9.38
C ARG A 44 -27.86 8.46 -10.08
N ASN A 45 -28.09 8.58 -11.38
CA ASN A 45 -27.56 9.68 -12.17
C ASN A 45 -28.58 10.17 -13.19
N SER A 46 -28.56 11.48 -13.42
CA SER A 46 -29.46 12.19 -14.34
C SER A 46 -28.66 13.06 -15.29
N ILE A 47 -29.17 13.22 -16.51
CA ILE A 47 -28.58 14.15 -17.49
C ILE A 47 -29.21 15.54 -17.36
N VAL A 48 -28.64 16.54 -18.05
CA VAL A 48 -29.04 17.97 -17.97
C VAL A 48 -30.53 18.20 -18.27
N SER A 49 -31.17 17.32 -19.04
CA SER A 49 -32.61 17.37 -19.34
C SER A 49 -33.52 16.86 -18.21
N GLY A 50 -32.96 16.40 -17.08
CA GLY A 50 -33.71 15.84 -15.96
C GLY A 50 -34.09 14.37 -16.12
N LEU A 51 -33.73 13.74 -17.24
CA LEU A 51 -33.95 12.30 -17.45
C LEU A 51 -33.01 11.49 -16.55
N VAL A 52 -33.59 10.56 -15.79
CA VAL A 52 -32.83 9.55 -15.03
C VAL A 52 -32.22 8.56 -16.01
N TYR A 53 -30.90 8.64 -16.15
CA TYR A 53 -30.10 7.85 -17.07
C TYR A 53 -29.52 6.61 -16.39
N GLN A 54 -29.34 6.65 -15.07
CA GLN A 54 -28.91 5.51 -14.27
C GLN A 54 -29.72 5.49 -12.98
N ASP A 55 -30.31 4.33 -12.65
CA ASP A 55 -30.95 4.05 -11.36
C ASP A 55 -30.80 2.58 -11.06
N GLN A 56 -29.77 2.24 -10.27
CA GLN A 56 -29.42 0.87 -9.96
C GLN A 56 -29.28 0.67 -8.47
N VAL A 57 -29.74 -0.48 -7.99
CA VAL A 57 -29.47 -0.97 -6.64
C VAL A 57 -28.45 -2.09 -6.77
N GLY A 58 -27.46 -2.09 -5.91
CA GLY A 58 -26.40 -3.08 -5.99
C GLY A 58 -25.75 -3.40 -4.66
N GLU A 59 -24.92 -4.43 -4.71
CA GLU A 59 -24.11 -4.92 -3.62
C GLU A 59 -22.65 -4.88 -4.03
N LYS A 60 -21.80 -4.36 -3.17
CA LYS A 60 -20.37 -4.26 -3.40
C LYS A 60 -19.61 -4.99 -2.31
N TYR A 61 -18.78 -5.93 -2.75
CA TYR A 61 -17.87 -6.73 -1.93
C TYR A 61 -16.46 -6.22 -2.21
N SER A 62 -15.78 -5.66 -1.20
CA SER A 62 -14.42 -5.12 -1.36
C SER A 62 -13.44 -5.83 -0.44
N GLN A 63 -12.20 -5.96 -0.90
CA GLN A 63 -11.08 -6.46 -0.13
C GLN A 63 -9.87 -5.55 -0.35
N ASN A 64 -9.28 -5.12 0.76
CA ASN A 64 -8.11 -4.26 0.80
C ASN A 64 -6.97 -5.01 1.49
N THR A 65 -5.85 -5.17 0.79
CA THR A 65 -4.63 -5.79 1.33
C THR A 65 -3.53 -4.76 1.39
N ASN A 66 -2.97 -4.53 2.58
CA ASN A 66 -1.82 -3.65 2.78
C ASN A 66 -0.67 -4.44 3.38
N GLN A 67 0.53 -4.25 2.82
CA GLN A 67 1.76 -4.84 3.31
C GLN A 67 2.83 -3.75 3.38
N LEU A 68 3.53 -3.69 4.50
CA LEU A 68 4.59 -2.74 4.76
C LEU A 68 5.80 -3.51 5.28
N VAL A 69 6.97 -3.24 4.73
CA VAL A 69 8.25 -3.71 5.28
C VAL A 69 9.21 -2.53 5.32
N LEU A 70 9.73 -2.24 6.50
CA LEU A 70 10.74 -1.23 6.72
C LEU A 70 11.96 -1.92 7.32
N GLY A 71 13.14 -1.62 6.81
CA GLY A 71 14.40 -2.09 7.33
C GLY A 71 15.40 -0.95 7.38
N ASN A 72 16.08 -0.81 8.51
CA ASN A 72 17.20 0.11 8.63
C ASN A 72 18.40 -0.63 9.20
N VAL A 73 19.56 -0.41 8.60
CA VAL A 73 20.84 -0.93 9.07
C VAL A 73 21.79 0.25 9.17
N ASN A 74 22.40 0.43 10.33
CA ASN A 74 23.45 1.42 10.56
C ASN A 74 24.71 0.70 11.02
N PHE A 75 25.84 1.03 10.39
CA PHE A 75 27.16 0.51 10.73
C PHE A 75 28.15 1.65 10.94
N GLY A 76 28.61 1.81 12.18
CA GLY A 76 29.64 2.77 12.55
C GLY A 76 31.04 2.15 12.48
N ILE A 77 31.93 2.74 11.69
CA ILE A 77 33.31 2.28 11.50
C ILE A 77 34.27 3.23 12.19
N ASN A 78 35.07 2.70 13.14
CA ASN A 78 36.13 3.41 13.84
C ASN A 78 35.70 4.74 14.50
N ARG A 79 34.40 4.91 14.79
CA ARG A 79 33.77 6.17 15.26
C ARG A 79 34.04 7.39 14.35
N LYS A 80 34.41 7.16 13.09
CA LYS A 80 34.76 8.20 12.09
C LYS A 80 33.93 8.11 10.82
N HIS A 81 33.42 6.93 10.49
CA HIS A 81 32.58 6.72 9.32
C HIS A 81 31.29 6.06 9.75
N ASN A 82 30.21 6.41 9.08
CA ASN A 82 28.88 5.86 9.30
C ASN A 82 28.33 5.40 7.95
N LEU A 83 27.76 4.20 7.92
CA LEU A 83 27.08 3.67 6.75
C LEU A 83 25.66 3.32 7.14
N GLU A 84 24.69 3.90 6.45
CA GLU A 84 23.28 3.68 6.71
C GLU A 84 22.60 3.13 5.47
N TYR A 85 21.81 2.09 5.65
CA TYR A 85 20.99 1.51 4.60
C TYR A 85 19.53 1.49 5.05
N ASN A 86 18.67 2.11 4.25
CA ASN A 86 17.23 2.16 4.44
C ASN A 86 16.55 1.35 3.32
N PHE A 87 15.68 0.44 3.74
CA PHE A 87 14.80 -0.34 2.88
C PHE A 87 13.35 -0.03 3.24
N MET A 88 12.53 0.23 2.23
CA MET A 88 11.09 0.37 2.38
C MET A 88 10.38 -0.37 1.26
N LEU A 89 9.40 -1.18 1.61
CA LEU A 89 8.45 -1.80 0.72
C LEU A 89 7.04 -1.43 1.18
N VAL A 90 6.25 -0.89 0.27
CA VAL A 90 4.83 -0.60 0.46
C VAL A 90 4.06 -1.28 -0.65
N HIS A 91 3.13 -2.15 -0.27
CA HIS A 91 2.22 -2.82 -1.19
C HIS A 91 0.78 -2.57 -0.72
N ALA A 92 -0.03 -1.99 -1.59
CA ALA A 92 -1.42 -1.66 -1.32
C ALA A 92 -2.29 -2.10 -2.49
N ASN A 93 -3.19 -3.05 -2.21
CA ASN A 93 -4.12 -3.62 -3.17
C ASN A 93 -5.56 -3.35 -2.73
N ASP A 94 -6.36 -2.77 -3.60
CA ASP A 94 -7.80 -2.56 -3.42
C ASP A 94 -8.55 -3.26 -4.55
N GLN A 95 -9.34 -4.27 -4.20
CA GLN A 95 -10.14 -5.01 -5.15
C GLN A 95 -11.61 -5.07 -4.73
N TYR A 96 -12.51 -5.00 -5.70
CA TYR A 96 -13.93 -5.18 -5.43
C TYR A 96 -14.68 -5.87 -6.57
N VAL A 97 -15.77 -6.51 -6.18
CA VAL A 97 -16.83 -6.99 -7.06
C VAL A 97 -18.11 -6.28 -6.69
N GLY A 98 -18.71 -5.59 -7.66
CA GLY A 98 -20.00 -4.93 -7.52
C GLY A 98 -21.03 -5.57 -8.44
N GLU A 99 -22.21 -5.85 -7.90
CA GLU A 99 -23.36 -6.39 -8.64
C GLU A 99 -24.49 -5.40 -8.57
N TYR A 100 -24.94 -4.90 -9.71
CA TYR A 100 -25.95 -3.85 -9.80
C TYR A 100 -27.08 -4.33 -10.70
N SER A 101 -28.32 -4.04 -10.29
CA SER A 101 -29.51 -4.29 -11.07
C SER A 101 -30.33 -3.01 -11.16
N GLY A 102 -30.84 -2.71 -12.34
CA GLY A 102 -31.69 -1.54 -12.56
C GLY A 102 -31.43 -0.88 -13.91
N LYS A 103 -31.84 0.38 -14.01
CA LYS A 103 -31.79 1.15 -15.24
C LYS A 103 -30.37 1.65 -15.49
N HIS A 104 -29.85 1.44 -16.69
CA HIS A 104 -28.61 2.07 -17.15
C HIS A 104 -28.65 2.32 -18.67
N GLY A 105 -28.80 3.59 -19.04
CA GLY A 105 -29.04 4.00 -20.43
C GLY A 105 -27.99 3.53 -21.45
N GLU A 106 -26.70 3.53 -21.09
CA GLU A 106 -25.64 3.02 -21.98
C GLU A 106 -25.39 1.53 -21.89
N ARG A 107 -25.26 1.00 -20.66
CA ARG A 107 -24.89 -0.41 -20.45
C ARG A 107 -25.98 -1.38 -20.86
N HIS A 108 -27.23 -0.91 -20.91
CA HIS A 108 -28.41 -1.68 -21.28
C HIS A 108 -29.16 -1.01 -22.44
N GLN A 109 -28.45 -0.35 -23.37
CA GLN A 109 -29.05 0.33 -24.52
C GLN A 109 -29.86 -0.61 -25.44
N ASP A 110 -29.58 -1.91 -25.38
CA ASP A 110 -30.25 -2.94 -26.18
C ASP A 110 -31.58 -3.40 -25.57
N SER A 111 -31.94 -2.98 -24.34
CA SER A 111 -33.24 -3.28 -23.74
C SER A 111 -34.22 -2.11 -23.91
N GLU A 112 -35.49 -2.44 -24.16
CA GLU A 112 -36.55 -1.43 -24.41
C GLU A 112 -36.74 -0.45 -23.24
N ASP A 113 -36.46 -0.89 -22.02
CA ASP A 113 -36.60 -0.14 -20.77
C ASP A 113 -35.27 0.29 -20.14
N TYR A 114 -34.14 -0.02 -20.80
CA TYR A 114 -32.78 0.17 -20.28
C TYR A 114 -32.50 -0.57 -18.96
N MET A 115 -33.29 -1.60 -18.63
CA MET A 115 -33.08 -2.40 -17.42
C MET A 115 -32.09 -3.53 -17.70
N GLY A 116 -31.29 -3.86 -16.69
CA GLY A 116 -30.39 -5.00 -16.76
C GLY A 116 -29.60 -5.26 -15.49
N PHE A 117 -28.75 -6.28 -15.57
CA PHE A 117 -27.80 -6.66 -14.54
C PHE A 117 -26.38 -6.34 -14.99
N LEU A 118 -25.60 -5.75 -14.10
CA LEU A 118 -24.21 -5.37 -14.31
C LEU A 118 -23.35 -5.92 -13.17
N ARG A 119 -22.39 -6.79 -13.50
CA ARG A 119 -21.31 -7.18 -12.59
C ARG A 119 -20.02 -6.48 -12.99
N ARG A 120 -19.44 -5.71 -12.09
CA ARG A 120 -18.16 -5.02 -12.27
C ARG A 120 -17.12 -5.62 -11.33
N GLN A 121 -15.93 -5.88 -11.87
CA GLN A 121 -14.77 -6.30 -11.09
C GLN A 121 -13.64 -5.30 -11.36
N GLN A 122 -12.94 -4.89 -10.32
CA GLN A 122 -11.81 -3.98 -10.45
C GLN A 122 -10.78 -4.29 -9.37
N THR A 123 -9.51 -4.22 -9.77
CA THR A 123 -8.35 -4.36 -8.88
C THR A 123 -7.42 -3.19 -9.14
N ASN A 124 -7.00 -2.51 -8.07
CA ASN A 124 -6.00 -1.46 -8.08
C ASN A 124 -4.82 -1.92 -7.22
N ASP A 125 -3.68 -2.12 -7.86
CA ASP A 125 -2.50 -2.70 -7.24
C ASP A 125 -1.32 -1.71 -7.27
N ASN A 126 -0.83 -1.33 -6.10
CA ASN A 126 0.25 -0.35 -5.96
C ASN A 126 1.41 -0.98 -5.19
N PHE A 127 2.59 -0.98 -5.80
CA PHE A 127 3.79 -1.58 -5.25
C PHE A 127 4.96 -0.62 -5.36
N LEU A 128 5.59 -0.31 -4.23
CA LEU A 128 6.72 0.60 -4.12
C LEU A 128 7.84 -0.07 -3.34
N ILE A 129 9.06 -0.02 -3.89
CA ILE A 129 10.30 -0.43 -3.22
C ILE A 129 11.27 0.74 -3.26
N ILE A 130 11.90 1.02 -2.12
CA ILE A 130 12.97 2.00 -1.96
C ILE A 130 14.19 1.30 -1.35
N ASN A 131 15.35 1.57 -1.95
CA ASN A 131 16.66 1.18 -1.44
C ASN A 131 17.52 2.44 -1.38
N GLN A 132 17.94 2.84 -0.19
CA GLN A 132 18.74 4.05 0.00
C GLN A 132 19.98 3.70 0.82
N LEU A 133 21.15 4.05 0.31
CA LEU A 133 22.44 3.87 0.97
C LEU A 133 23.05 5.25 1.20
N MET A 134 23.29 5.60 2.45
CA MET A 134 23.92 6.86 2.85
C MET A 134 25.25 6.53 3.52
N SER A 135 26.26 7.34 3.25
CA SER A 135 27.56 7.19 3.87
C SER A 135 28.14 8.54 4.28
N ASP A 136 28.56 8.61 5.54
CA ASP A 136 29.17 9.79 6.12
C ASP A 136 30.62 9.47 6.48
N TRP A 137 31.54 10.27 5.96
CA TRP A 137 32.96 10.06 6.13
C TRP A 137 33.62 11.28 6.74
N ARG A 138 34.17 11.14 7.94
CA ARG A 138 35.07 12.12 8.53
C ARG A 138 36.50 11.85 8.09
N LEU A 139 36.92 12.52 7.01
CA LEU A 139 38.26 12.37 6.40
C LEU A 139 39.36 13.05 7.24
N SER A 140 39.02 14.15 7.94
CA SER A 140 39.89 14.86 8.88
C SER A 140 39.04 15.53 9.97
N ASP A 141 39.65 16.10 11.02
CA ASP A 141 38.91 16.80 12.08
C ASP A 141 38.08 17.97 11.55
N ARG A 142 38.40 18.48 10.35
CA ARG A 142 37.76 19.62 9.67
C ARG A 142 37.07 19.30 8.34
N ILE A 143 37.12 18.05 7.86
CA ILE A 143 36.58 17.67 6.53
C ILE A 143 35.62 16.49 6.69
N ASN A 144 34.36 16.74 6.35
CA ASN A 144 33.29 15.75 6.28
C ASN A 144 32.83 15.61 4.82
N LEU A 145 32.54 14.38 4.40
CA LEU A 145 31.92 14.06 3.13
C LEU A 145 30.65 13.26 3.40
N GLU A 146 29.53 13.71 2.87
CA GLU A 146 28.23 13.03 2.91
C GLU A 146 27.87 12.64 1.47
N ALA A 147 27.49 11.38 1.26
CA ALA A 147 27.05 10.89 -0.04
C ALA A 147 25.91 9.88 0.16
N GLY A 148 24.79 10.11 -0.53
CA GLY A 148 23.57 9.28 -0.45
C GLY A 148 22.50 9.71 -1.43
#